data_AF-A0A1B6NX73-F1
#
_entry.id   AF-A0A1B6NX73-F1
#
_cell.length_a   1.000
_cell.length_b   1.000
_cell.length_c   1.000
_cell.angle_alpha   90.00
_cell.angle_beta   90.00
_cell.angle_gamma   90.00
#
_symmetry.space_group_name_H-M   'P 1'
#
loop_
_entity.id
_entity.type
_entity.pdbx_description
1 polymer ?
#
loop_
_entity_poly.entity_id
_entity_poly.type
_entity_poly.pdbx_seq_one_letter_code
_entity_poly.pdbx_strand_id
1 'polypeptide(L)'
;IAYPSYQSYVIKTNRTDMMSEMHNIASTIESRKLAQGSYSKVSVTDLAVNYPRQGTALYSVAIAPITDKWVIQATPVGKPMIGDGNLTLNYQGYKCRGTTCGTGDEWK
;
A
#
# COMPACT_ATOMS: atom_id res chain seq x y z
N ILE A 1 20.28 -22.31 -9.31
CA ILE A 1 19.37 -21.75 -10.33
C ILE A 1 18.09 -21.35 -9.60
N ALA A 2 17.81 -20.05 -9.45
CA ALA A 2 16.52 -19.62 -8.94
C ALA A 2 15.49 -19.96 -10.02
N TYR A 3 14.50 -20.77 -9.66
CA TYR A 3 13.41 -21.10 -10.57
C TYR A 3 12.59 -19.83 -10.81
N PRO A 4 12.35 -19.41 -12.06
CA PRO A 4 11.55 -18.22 -12.38
C PRO A 4 10.17 -18.23 -11.70
N SER A 5 9.61 -19.41 -11.46
CA SER A 5 8.37 -19.60 -10.70
C SER A 5 8.49 -19.18 -9.24
N TYR A 6 9.63 -19.42 -8.59
CA TYR A 6 9.84 -19.07 -7.18
C TYR A 6 9.93 -17.56 -6.98
N GLN A 7 10.64 -16.86 -7.85
CA GLN A 7 10.74 -15.40 -7.76
C GLN A 7 9.36 -14.75 -7.95
N SER A 8 8.57 -15.20 -8.93
CA SER A 8 7.19 -14.74 -9.14
C SER A 8 6.30 -15.04 -7.94
N TYR A 9 6.47 -16.20 -7.29
CA TYR A 9 5.74 -16.54 -6.07
C TYR A 9 6.08 -15.58 -4.92
N VAL A 10 7.36 -15.32 -4.65
CA VAL A 10 7.79 -14.40 -3.59
C VAL A 10 7.27 -12.99 -3.83
N ILE A 11 7.34 -12.49 -5.07
CA ILE A 11 6.79 -11.19 -5.44
C ILE A 11 5.28 -11.14 -5.16
N LYS A 12 4.53 -12.17 -5.59
CA LYS A 12 3.08 -12.25 -5.36
C LYS A 12 2.73 -12.28 -3.86
N THR A 13 3.48 -13.04 -3.07
CA THR A 13 3.28 -13.13 -1.62
C THR A 13 3.53 -11.77 -0.96
N ASN A 14 4.69 -11.15 -1.19
CA ASN A 14 5.03 -9.85 -0.63
C ASN A 14 4.03 -8.75 -1.05
N ARG A 15 3.53 -8.81 -2.28
CA ARG A 15 2.50 -7.89 -2.76
C ARG A 15 1.18 -8.11 -2.01
N THR A 16 0.77 -9.36 -1.83
CA THR A 16 -0.46 -9.71 -1.08
C THR A 16 -0.37 -9.23 0.37
N ASP A 17 0.80 -9.33 0.99
CA ASP A 17 1.05 -8.79 2.32
C ASP A 17 0.90 -7.26 2.32
N MET A 18 1.51 -6.57 1.35
CA MET A 18 1.37 -5.11 1.21
C MET A 18 -0.08 -4.67 0.93
N MET A 19 -0.84 -5.42 0.13
CA MET A 19 -2.26 -5.16 -0.12
C MET A 19 -3.05 -5.20 1.19
N SER A 20 -2.75 -6.16 2.07
CA SER A 20 -3.39 -6.30 3.37
C SER A 20 -3.03 -5.11 4.29
N GLU A 21 -1.77 -4.70 4.30
CA GLU A 21 -1.31 -3.51 5.03
C GLU A 21 -1.97 -2.22 4.52
N MET A 22 -2.13 -2.04 3.20
CA MET A 22 -2.82 -0.88 2.65
C MET A 22 -4.30 -0.82 3.07
N HIS A 23 -4.97 -1.97 3.16
CA HIS A 23 -6.33 -2.04 3.70
C HIS A 23 -6.37 -1.71 5.20
N ASN A 24 -5.42 -2.19 5.99
CA ASN A 24 -5.30 -1.84 7.41
C ASN A 24 -5.07 -0.33 7.61
N ILE A 25 -4.21 0.29 6.78
CA ILE A 25 -3.96 1.73 6.78
C ILE A 25 -5.27 2.49 6.45
N ALA A 26 -5.99 2.09 5.41
CA ALA A 26 -7.26 2.70 5.03
C ALA A 26 -8.28 2.66 6.18
N SER A 27 -8.48 1.50 6.80
CA SER A 27 -9.37 1.35 7.95
C SER A 27 -8.92 2.20 9.14
N THR A 28 -7.60 2.33 9.36
CA THR A 28 -7.06 3.17 10.44
C THR A 28 -7.30 4.65 10.20
N ILE A 29 -7.14 5.14 8.96
CA ILE A 29 -7.45 6.52 8.59
C ILE A 29 -8.92 6.84 8.88
N GLU A 30 -9.84 5.97 8.46
CA GLU A 30 -11.28 6.16 8.69
C GLU A 30 -11.64 6.09 10.17
N SER A 31 -11.06 5.14 10.92
CA SER A 31 -11.25 5.05 12.38
C SER A 31 -10.78 6.32 13.10
N ARG A 32 -9.59 6.84 12.75
CA ARG A 32 -9.06 8.09 13.33
C ARG A 32 -9.93 9.29 12.98
N LYS A 33 -10.43 9.36 11.74
CA LYS A 33 -11.37 10.41 11.32
C LYS A 33 -12.65 10.37 12.14
N LEU A 34 -13.20 9.19 12.43
CA LEU A 34 -14.38 9.06 13.29
C LEU A 34 -14.10 9.50 14.72
N ALA A 35 -12.93 9.15 15.27
CA ALA A 35 -12.54 9.52 16.63
C ALA A 35 -12.24 11.03 16.79
N GLN A 36 -11.68 11.68 15.76
CA GLN A 36 -11.18 13.07 15.85
C GLN A 36 -12.07 14.10 15.15
N GLY A 37 -13.04 13.64 14.35
CA GLY A 37 -14.05 14.44 13.67
C GLY A 37 -13.59 15.13 12.37
N SER A 38 -12.31 15.08 12.00
CA SER A 38 -11.78 15.68 10.77
C SER A 38 -10.48 15.00 10.33
N TYR A 39 -10.27 14.86 9.02
CA TYR A 39 -9.00 14.38 8.45
C TYR A 39 -7.81 15.29 8.78
N SER A 40 -8.03 16.60 8.94
CA SER A 40 -6.95 17.55 9.27
C SER A 40 -6.27 17.29 10.63
N LYS A 41 -6.93 16.52 11.51
CA LYS A 41 -6.39 16.12 12.82
C LYS A 41 -5.76 14.73 12.78
N VAL A 42 -6.06 13.95 11.74
CA VAL A 42 -5.56 12.59 11.58
C VAL A 42 -4.08 12.65 11.24
N SER A 43 -3.24 12.29 12.20
CA SER A 43 -1.85 11.97 11.90
C SER A 43 -1.81 10.68 11.08
N VAL A 44 -1.01 10.67 10.02
CA VAL A 44 -0.70 9.46 9.24
C VAL A 44 0.79 9.18 9.20
N THR A 45 1.61 9.94 9.94
CA THR A 45 3.07 9.84 9.90
C THR A 45 3.56 8.47 10.37
N ASP A 46 2.85 7.85 11.31
CA ASP A 46 3.12 6.50 11.76
C ASP A 46 2.70 5.43 10.75
N LEU A 47 1.82 5.75 9.80
CA LEU A 47 1.32 4.87 8.73
C LEU A 47 2.11 5.02 7.42
N ALA A 48 2.58 6.23 7.11
CA ALA A 48 3.38 6.57 5.94
C ALA A 48 4.86 6.24 6.18
N VAL A 49 5.15 4.95 6.38
CA VAL A 49 6.49 4.42 6.70
C VAL A 49 6.90 3.33 5.70
N ASN A 50 8.09 2.78 5.90
CA ASN A 50 8.55 1.63 5.13
C ASN A 50 7.95 0.33 5.65
N TYR A 51 7.64 -0.58 4.73
CA TYR A 51 7.05 -1.89 4.98
C TYR A 51 7.89 -3.01 4.35
N PRO A 52 8.01 -4.18 5.01
CA PRO A 52 7.55 -4.47 6.37
C PRO A 52 8.26 -3.59 7.43
N ARG A 53 7.57 -3.30 8.54
CA ARG A 53 8.10 -2.44 9.61
C ARG A 53 9.32 -3.04 10.32
N GLN A 54 9.49 -4.35 10.22
CA GLN A 54 10.63 -5.08 10.74
C GLN A 54 11.29 -5.87 9.61
N GLY A 55 12.62 -5.93 9.63
CA GLY A 55 13.41 -6.58 8.59
C GLY A 55 13.67 -5.66 7.39
N THR A 56 13.87 -6.26 6.22
CA THR A 56 14.20 -5.54 4.99
C THR A 56 12.97 -4.85 4.43
N ALA A 57 13.00 -3.52 4.35
CA ALA A 57 11.96 -2.75 3.68
C ALA A 57 11.86 -3.10 2.19
N LEU A 58 10.66 -3.47 1.77
CA LEU A 58 10.32 -3.79 0.37
C LEU A 58 9.53 -2.65 -0.28
N TYR A 59 8.76 -1.91 0.52
CA TYR A 59 7.91 -0.81 0.08
C TYR A 59 8.12 0.44 0.94
N SER A 60 8.00 1.61 0.33
CA SER A 60 7.83 2.89 1.01
C SER A 60 6.41 3.39 0.79
N VAL A 61 5.69 3.64 1.88
CA VAL A 61 4.29 4.06 1.84
C VAL A 61 4.18 5.57 2.06
N ALA A 62 3.46 6.23 1.18
CA ALA A 62 3.06 7.62 1.31
C ALA A 62 1.53 7.72 1.30
N ILE A 63 1.00 8.70 2.04
CA ILE A 63 -0.44 8.97 2.10
C ILE A 63 -0.62 10.46 1.82
N ALA A 64 -1.31 10.78 0.73
CA ALA A 64 -1.59 12.15 0.34
C ALA A 64 -2.79 12.23 -0.62
N PRO A 65 -3.59 13.31 -0.58
CA PRO A 65 -3.67 14.32 0.48
C PRO A 65 -4.37 13.78 1.73
N ILE A 66 -4.15 14.39 2.92
CA ILE A 66 -4.86 14.00 4.17
C ILE A 66 -6.21 14.70 4.24
N THR A 67 -7.12 14.23 3.40
CA THR A 67 -8.48 14.75 3.23
C THR A 67 -9.46 13.59 3.08
N ASP A 68 -10.73 13.89 2.83
CA ASP A 68 -11.74 12.91 2.40
C ASP A 68 -11.39 12.19 1.09
N LYS A 69 -10.43 12.72 0.32
CA LYS A 69 -9.95 12.15 -0.95
C LYS A 69 -8.52 11.62 -0.85
N TRP A 70 -8.21 10.91 0.24
CA TRP A 70 -6.89 10.36 0.45
C TRP A 70 -6.51 9.29 -0.58
N VAL A 71 -5.21 9.18 -0.82
CA VAL A 71 -4.59 8.12 -1.62
C VAL A 71 -3.42 7.54 -0.82
N ILE A 72 -3.40 6.22 -0.67
CA ILE A 72 -2.28 5.45 -0.13
C ILE A 72 -1.48 4.95 -1.32
N GLN A 73 -0.19 5.22 -1.36
CA GLN A 73 0.74 4.75 -2.39
C GLN A 73 1.87 3.96 -1.75
N ALA A 74 2.05 2.70 -2.17
CA ALA A 74 3.20 1.87 -1.82
C ALA A 74 4.14 1.77 -3.04
N THR A 75 5.34 2.31 -2.88
CA THR A 75 6.38 2.32 -3.92
C THR A 75 7.42 1.25 -3.60
N PRO A 76 7.71 0.29 -4.50
CA PRO A 76 8.77 -0.69 -4.27
C PRO A 76 10.14 -0.03 -4.09
N VAL A 77 10.85 -0.38 -3.02
CA VAL A 77 12.20 0.12 -2.71
C VAL A 77 13.23 -0.99 -2.50
N GLY A 78 12.79 -2.24 -2.34
CA GLY A 78 13.65 -3.40 -2.09
C GLY A 78 13.41 -4.54 -3.06
N LYS A 79 14.45 -5.36 -3.31
CA LYS A 79 14.29 -6.62 -4.05
C LYS A 79 13.49 -7.63 -3.20
N PRO A 80 12.60 -8.44 -3.80
CA PRO A 80 12.39 -8.60 -5.24
C PRO A 80 11.29 -7.70 -5.84
N MET A 81 10.79 -6.70 -5.12
CA MET A 81 9.63 -5.90 -5.53
C MET A 81 9.96 -4.81 -6.56
N ILE A 82 11.24 -4.48 -6.75
CA ILE A 82 11.67 -3.56 -7.80
C ILE A 82 11.17 -4.04 -9.17
N GLY A 83 10.38 -3.19 -9.85
CA GLY A 83 9.79 -3.49 -11.15
C GLY A 83 8.40 -4.14 -11.11
N ASP A 84 7.86 -4.47 -9.93
CA ASP A 84 6.52 -5.05 -9.78
C ASP A 84 5.38 -4.03 -9.97
N GLY A 85 5.73 -2.74 -9.98
CA GLY A 85 4.81 -1.61 -10.11
C GLY A 85 4.40 -1.00 -8.77
N ASN A 86 4.04 0.28 -8.79
CA ASN A 86 3.53 0.97 -7.60
C ASN A 86 2.11 0.49 -7.30
N LEU A 87 1.81 0.26 -6.03
CA LEU A 87 0.46 -0.05 -5.58
C LEU A 87 -0.20 1.24 -5.08
N THR A 88 -1.42 1.53 -5.52
CA THR A 88 -2.21 2.63 -4.96
C THR A 88 -3.58 2.16 -4.53
N LEU A 89 -4.11 2.75 -3.45
CA LEU A 89 -5.49 2.59 -2.97
C LEU A 89 -6.03 3.98 -2.62
N ASN A 90 -7.17 4.36 -3.18
CA ASN A 90 -7.83 5.60 -2.80
C ASN A 90 -9.04 5.38 -1.87
N TYR A 91 -9.60 6.48 -1.39
CA TYR A 91 -10.79 6.53 -0.54
C TYR A 91 -12.05 5.82 -1.10
N GLN A 92 -12.11 5.58 -2.42
CA GLN A 92 -13.23 4.89 -3.09
C GLN A 92 -12.99 3.38 -3.28
N GLY A 93 -11.83 2.87 -2.86
CA GLY A 93 -11.42 1.50 -3.15
C GLY A 93 -10.89 1.32 -4.58
N TYR A 94 -10.53 2.40 -5.28
CA TYR A 94 -9.85 2.34 -6.57
C TYR A 94 -8.39 1.94 -6.34
N LYS A 95 -7.99 0.84 -6.96
CA LYS A 95 -6.70 0.18 -6.82
C LYS A 95 -5.92 0.34 -8.11
N CYS A 96 -4.61 0.53 -8.01
CA CYS A 96 -3.71 0.39 -9.15
C CYS A 96 -2.48 -0.44 -8.83
N ARG A 97 -1.98 -1.17 -9.83
CA ARG A 97 -0.63 -1.72 -9.91
C ARG A 97 0.04 -1.18 -11.17
N GLY A 98 0.93 -0.21 -11.02
CA GLY A 98 1.50 0.52 -12.15
C GLY A 98 0.38 1.21 -12.96
N THR A 99 0.18 0.78 -14.20
CA THR A 99 -0.85 1.32 -15.10
C THR A 99 -2.18 0.54 -15.07
N THR A 100 -2.22 -0.62 -14.41
CA THR A 100 -3.44 -1.43 -14.29
C THR A 100 -4.26 -0.92 -13.12
N CYS A 101 -5.43 -0.35 -13.38
CA CYS A 101 -6.25 0.34 -12.38
C CYS A 101 -7.74 -0.03 -12.47
N GLY A 102 -8.43 -0.07 -11.33
CA GLY A 102 -9.84 -0.43 -11.24
C GLY A 102 -10.31 -0.71 -9.81
N THR A 103 -11.42 -1.41 -9.65
CA THR A 103 -12.01 -1.73 -8.34
C THR A 103 -12.05 -3.23 -8.04
N GLY A 104 -11.60 -4.07 -8.98
CA GLY A 104 -11.57 -5.52 -8.85
C GLY A 104 -10.24 -6.03 -8.32
N ASP A 105 -9.57 -6.79 -9.19
CA ASP A 105 -8.40 -7.63 -8.92
C ASP A 105 -7.09 -7.04 -9.46
N GLU A 106 -6.99 -5.72 -9.61
CA GLU A 106 -5.90 -5.05 -10.34
C GLU A 106 -4.52 -5.19 -9.68
N TRP A 107 -4.50 -5.60 -8.42
CA TRP A 107 -3.28 -5.95 -7.70
C TRP A 107 -2.80 -7.38 -7.92
N LYS A 108 -3.57 -8.25 -8.60
CA LYS A 108 -3.17 -9.64 -8.88
C LYS A 108 -1.98 -9.75 -9.84
#